data_AF-A0A402B3U4-F1
#
_entry.id   AF-A0A402B3U4-F1
#
_cell.length_a   1.000
_cell.length_b   1.000
_cell.length_c   1.000
_cell.angle_alpha   90.00
_cell.angle_beta   90.00
_cell.angle_gamma   90.00
#
_symmetry.space_group_name_H-M   'P 1'
#
loop_
_entity.id
_entity.type
_entity.pdbx_description
1 polymer ?
#
loop_
_entity_poly.entity_id
_entity_poly.type
_entity_poly.pdbx_seq_one_letter_code
_entity_poly.pdbx_strand_id
1 'polypeptide(L)'
;MGQWAYKVVYVDYRGRISCEGTETLIGNERRSAFVRRYFDSIGREGWELASNQPLTSNSAYYVFKRPAQDGDYAEETPPAASEATPATPPPTSTEGGSSPTIENV
;
A
#
# COMPACT_ATOMS: atom_id res chain seq x y z
N MET A 1 -2.40 -31.37 11.98
CA MET A 1 -2.14 -30.09 12.67
C MET A 1 -3.03 -29.03 12.03
N GLY A 2 -3.66 -28.16 12.82
CA GLY A 2 -4.50 -27.08 12.28
C GLY A 2 -3.68 -26.08 11.46
N GLN A 3 -4.25 -25.57 10.37
CA GLN A 3 -3.65 -24.52 9.58
C GLN A 3 -3.90 -23.14 10.25
N TRP A 4 -3.02 -22.18 10.02
CA TRP A 4 -3.11 -20.83 10.58
C TRP A 4 -3.21 -19.81 9.46
N ALA A 5 -4.19 -18.92 9.57
CA ALA A 5 -4.24 -17.71 8.75
C ALA A 5 -3.46 -16.59 9.46
N TYR A 6 -2.86 -15.70 8.67
CA TYR A 6 -2.08 -14.56 9.17
C TYR A 6 -2.61 -13.26 8.58
N LYS A 7 -2.62 -12.22 9.41
CA LYS A 7 -2.96 -10.85 9.02
C LYS A 7 -1.84 -9.94 9.45
N VAL A 8 -1.31 -9.13 8.53
CA VAL A 8 -0.20 -8.22 8.80
C VAL A 8 -0.69 -6.78 8.73
N VAL A 9 -0.57 -6.08 9.86
CA VAL A 9 -1.01 -4.70 10.00
C VAL A 9 0.21 -3.81 10.11
N TYR A 10 0.38 -2.91 9.15
CA TYR A 10 1.33 -1.81 9.28
C TYR A 10 0.70 -0.69 10.10
N VAL A 11 1.37 -0.25 11.15
CA VAL A 11 0.95 0.90 11.96
C VAL A 11 2.01 1.99 11.87
N ASP A 12 1.59 3.17 11.39
CA ASP A 12 2.31 4.42 11.51
C ASP A 12 1.71 5.22 12.66
N TYR A 13 2.48 5.39 13.74
CA TYR A 13 2.08 6.09 14.96
C TYR A 13 1.73 7.57 14.72
N ARG A 14 1.99 8.11 13.52
CA ARG A 14 1.53 9.44 13.13
C ARG A 14 0.03 9.50 12.79
N GLY A 15 -0.64 8.35 12.67
CA GLY A 15 -2.10 8.28 12.53
C GLY A 15 -2.58 7.54 11.29
N ARG A 16 -1.82 6.56 10.79
CA ARG A 16 -2.22 5.73 9.66
C ARG A 16 -2.00 4.26 10.00
N ILE A 17 -2.98 3.43 9.65
CA ILE A 17 -2.88 1.98 9.72
C ILE A 17 -3.19 1.43 8.33
N SER A 18 -2.40 0.48 7.85
CA SER A 18 -2.63 -0.23 6.59
C SER A 18 -2.67 -1.73 6.84
N CYS A 19 -3.68 -2.40 6.28
CA CYS A 19 -3.87 -3.85 6.37
C CYS A 19 -4.49 -4.33 5.06
N GLU A 20 -3.87 -5.32 4.41
CA GLU A 20 -4.42 -5.97 3.20
C GLU A 20 -4.87 -4.95 2.14
N GLY A 21 -4.01 -3.97 1.84
CA GLY A 21 -4.29 -2.91 0.86
C GLY A 21 -5.26 -1.82 1.33
N THR A 22 -5.93 -1.98 2.48
CA THR A 22 -6.87 -1.00 3.02
C THR A 22 -6.20 -0.08 4.03
N GLU A 23 -6.26 1.22 3.79
CA GLU A 23 -5.77 2.24 4.71
C GLU A 23 -6.87 2.79 5.62
N THR A 24 -6.56 2.98 6.90
CA THR A 24 -7.39 3.66 7.89
C THR A 24 -6.61 4.83 8.49
N LEU A 25 -7.19 6.01 8.46
CA LEU A 25 -6.60 7.23 9.02
C LEU A 25 -7.23 7.60 10.37
N ILE A 26 -6.45 8.26 11.21
CA ILE A 26 -6.91 8.76 12.51
C ILE A 26 -7.90 9.93 12.33
N GLY A 27 -8.95 9.94 13.15
CA GLY A 27 -9.85 11.09 13.27
C GLY A 27 -9.45 12.04 14.40
N ASN A 28 -10.44 12.67 15.04
CA ASN A 28 -10.23 13.50 16.24
C ASN A 28 -10.09 12.64 17.50
N GLU A 29 -9.10 11.75 17.54
CA GLU A 29 -8.82 10.89 18.68
C GLU A 29 -7.31 10.81 19.00
N ARG A 30 -6.97 10.32 20.20
CA ARG A 30 -5.56 10.09 20.57
C ARG A 30 -5.01 8.89 19.82
N ARG A 31 -3.74 8.93 19.43
CA ARG A 31 -3.04 7.84 18.69
C ARG A 31 -3.17 6.47 19.36
N SER A 32 -3.04 6.40 20.68
CA SER A 32 -3.20 5.14 21.41
C SER A 32 -4.65 4.63 21.39
N ALA A 33 -5.63 5.53 21.45
CA ALA A 33 -7.05 5.17 21.34
C ALA A 33 -7.38 4.67 19.93
N PHE A 34 -6.81 5.31 18.91
CA PHE A 34 -6.94 4.91 17.51
C PHE A 34 -6.43 3.50 17.25
N VAL A 35 -5.17 3.22 17.64
CA VAL A 35 -4.57 1.88 17.49
C VAL A 35 -5.37 0.84 18.28
N ARG A 36 -5.77 1.16 19.51
CA ARG A 36 -6.61 0.26 20.34
C ARG A 36 -7.94 -0.04 19.66
N ARG A 37 -8.67 0.97 19.17
CA ARG A 37 -9.96 0.79 18.49
C ARG A 37 -9.83 -0.11 17.27
N TYR A 38 -8.76 0.06 16.49
CA TYR A 38 -8.48 -0.77 15.32
C TYR A 38 -8.14 -2.21 15.70
N PHE A 39 -7.32 -2.41 16.74
CA PHE A 39 -7.00 -3.76 17.22
C PHE A 39 -8.18 -4.44 17.90
N ASP A 40 -9.07 -3.69 18.56
CA ASP A 40 -10.32 -4.22 19.09
C ASP A 40 -11.21 -4.78 17.97
N SER A 41 -11.28 -4.13 16.79
CA SER A 41 -12.02 -4.68 15.64
C SER A 41 -11.40 -5.97 15.11
N ILE A 42 -10.07 -6.01 15.01
CA ILE A 42 -9.33 -7.22 14.60
C ILE A 42 -9.55 -8.36 15.60
N GLY A 43 -9.48 -8.07 16.91
CA GLY A 43 -9.72 -9.07 17.96
C GLY A 43 -11.15 -9.63 17.94
N ARG A 44 -12.16 -8.81 17.58
CA ARG A 44 -13.55 -9.28 17.43
C ARG A 44 -13.73 -10.28 16.29
N GLU A 45 -12.85 -10.26 15.29
CA GLU A 45 -12.80 -11.24 14.19
C GLU A 45 -12.04 -12.54 14.59
N GLY A 46 -11.57 -12.64 15.84
CA GLY A 46 -10.85 -13.82 16.35
C GLY A 46 -9.35 -13.82 16.06
N TRP A 47 -8.79 -12.69 15.60
CA TRP A 47 -7.36 -12.53 15.38
C TRP A 47 -6.63 -12.22 16.68
N GLU A 48 -5.55 -12.95 16.94
CA GLU A 48 -4.70 -12.77 18.12
C GLU A 48 -3.35 -12.20 17.72
N LEU A 49 -2.83 -11.24 18.49
CA LEU A 49 -1.50 -10.67 18.24
C LEU A 49 -0.43 -11.75 18.48
N ALA A 50 0.33 -12.07 17.43
CA ALA A 50 1.39 -13.06 17.46
C ALA A 50 2.79 -12.43 17.57
N SER A 51 3.00 -11.26 16.97
CA SER A 51 4.30 -10.59 16.96
C SER A 51 4.20 -9.10 16.64
N ASN A 52 5.24 -8.36 17.04
CA ASN A 52 5.48 -6.97 16.65
C ASN A 52 6.91 -6.87 16.07
N GLN A 53 7.02 -6.27 14.89
CA GLN A 53 8.27 -6.00 14.19
C GLN A 53 8.43 -4.49 13.95
N PRO A 54 9.19 -3.78 14.80
CA PRO A 54 9.49 -2.37 14.59
C PRO A 54 10.22 -2.15 13.25
N LEU A 55 9.78 -1.16 12.49
CA LEU A 55 10.40 -0.77 11.21
C LEU A 55 11.15 0.57 11.32
N THR A 56 10.54 1.54 12.01
CA THR A 56 11.14 2.85 12.29
C THR A 56 10.79 3.29 13.71
N SER A 57 11.28 4.44 14.16
CA SER A 57 10.86 5.05 15.43
C SER A 57 9.36 5.34 15.51
N ASN A 58 8.68 5.47 14.36
CA ASN A 58 7.27 5.83 14.28
C ASN A 58 6.39 4.74 13.66
N SER A 59 6.94 3.55 13.34
CA SER A 59 6.15 2.53 12.67
C SER A 59 6.59 1.11 12.96
N ALA A 60 5.64 0.19 12.93
CA ALA A 60 5.89 -1.24 13.10
C ALA A 60 4.88 -2.08 12.31
N TYR A 61 5.25 -3.32 12.01
CA TYR A 61 4.32 -4.36 11.59
C TYR A 61 3.83 -5.14 12.81
N TYR A 62 2.52 -5.30 12.92
CA TYR A 62 1.86 -6.13 13.90
C TYR A 62 1.30 -7.35 13.18
N VAL A 63 1.77 -8.53 13.57
CA VAL A 63 1.37 -9.79 12.96
C VAL A 63 0.33 -10.44 13.85
N PHE A 64 -0.84 -10.70 13.29
CA PHE A 64 -1.92 -11.40 13.94
C PHE A 64 -2.10 -12.80 13.32
N LYS A 65 -2.63 -13.73 14.10
CA LYS A 65 -2.94 -15.09 13.65
C LYS A 65 -4.30 -15.54 14.17
N ARG A 66 -4.92 -16.46 13.45
CA ARG A 66 -6.10 -17.22 13.90
C ARG A 66 -6.12 -18.61 13.26
N PRO A 67 -6.84 -19.60 13.82
CA PRO A 67 -7.08 -20.85 13.13
C PRO A 67 -7.69 -20.57 11.74
N ALA A 68 -7.13 -21.18 10.70
CA ALA A 68 -7.60 -20.95 9.34
C ALA A 68 -9.05 -21.41 9.16
N GLN A 69 -9.81 -20.62 8.42
CA GLN A 69 -11.19 -20.86 8.01
C GLN A 69 -11.25 -21.02 6.48
N ASP A 70 -12.36 -21.58 5.98
CA ASP A 70 -12.57 -21.70 4.54
C ASP A 70 -12.50 -20.33 3.86
N GLY A 71 -11.61 -20.19 2.87
CA GLY A 71 -11.40 -18.95 2.13
C GLY A 71 -10.19 -18.11 2.57
N ASP A 72 -9.55 -18.39 3.71
CA ASP A 72 -8.37 -17.62 4.17
C ASP A 72 -7.15 -17.72 3.25
N TYR A 73 -7.12 -18.70 2.35
CA TYR A 73 -6.05 -18.92 1.35
C TYR A 73 -6.55 -18.72 -0.09
N ALA A 74 -7.74 -18.14 -0.28
CA ALA A 74 -8.16 -17.75 -1.61
C ALA A 74 -7.14 -16.75 -2.15
N GLU A 75 -6.59 -17.03 -3.34
CA GLU A 75 -5.52 -16.23 -3.92
C GLU A 75 -6.04 -14.81 -4.17
N GLU A 76 -5.44 -13.83 -3.48
CA GLU A 76 -5.75 -12.42 -3.71
C GLU A 76 -5.25 -12.09 -5.12
N THR A 77 -6.18 -11.86 -6.05
CA THR A 77 -5.82 -11.47 -7.42
C THR A 77 -4.99 -10.21 -7.31
N PRO A 78 -3.71 -10.19 -7.76
CA PRO A 78 -2.89 -9.01 -7.67
C PRO A 78 -3.65 -7.84 -8.31
N PRO A 79 -3.72 -6.66 -7.67
CA PRO A 79 -4.30 -5.51 -8.32
C PRO A 79 -3.56 -5.32 -9.63
N ALA A 80 -4.30 -5.33 -10.75
CA ALA A 80 -3.74 -5.10 -12.06
C ALA A 80 -2.88 -3.83 -11.97
N ALA A 81 -1.57 -3.98 -12.17
CA ALA A 81 -0.67 -2.85 -12.25
C ALA A 81 -1.30 -1.88 -13.23
N SER A 82 -1.66 -0.68 -12.77
CA SER A 82 -2.09 0.37 -13.68
C SER A 82 -0.90 0.64 -14.60
N GLU A 83 -0.93 0.07 -15.80
CA GLU A 83 -0.03 0.46 -16.87
C GLU A 83 -0.17 1.96 -17.02
N ALA A 84 0.87 2.67 -16.58
CA ALA A 84 1.06 4.05 -16.99
C ALA A 84 1.09 4.03 -18.51
N THR A 85 0.01 4.52 -19.13
CA THR A 85 -0.04 4.76 -20.57
C THR A 85 1.20 5.58 -20.93
N PRO A 86 2.07 5.14 -21.85
CA PRO A 86 3.17 5.96 -22.31
C PRO A 86 2.59 7.27 -22.85
N ALA A 87 2.98 8.39 -22.23
CA ALA A 87 2.61 9.72 -22.70
C ALA A 87 3.02 9.85 -24.17
N THR A 88 2.05 10.09 -25.03
CA THR A 88 2.24 10.42 -26.44
C THR A 88 3.18 11.61 -26.54
N PRO A 89 4.29 11.56 -27.31
CA PRO A 89 5.08 12.75 -27.57
C PRO A 89 4.25 13.77 -28.36
N PRO A 90 4.40 15.08 -28.11
CA PRO A 90 3.65 16.11 -28.84
C PRO A 90 4.00 16.10 -30.33
N PRO A 91 3.09 16.53 -31.22
CA PRO A 91 3.34 16.53 -32.65
C PRO A 91 4.47 17.49 -33.01
N THR A 92 5.45 16.97 -33.76
CA THR A 92 6.52 17.73 -34.43
C THR A 92 5.91 18.71 -35.42
N SER A 93 5.97 20.01 -35.13
CA SER A 93 5.75 21.05 -36.14
C SER A 93 6.89 21.00 -37.15
N THR A 94 6.60 20.44 -38.33
CA THR A 94 7.42 20.60 -39.53
C THR A 94 6.95 21.86 -40.24
N GLU A 95 7.75 22.92 -40.18
CA GLU A 95 7.68 24.02 -41.13
C GLU A 95 9.11 24.29 -41.59
N GLY A 96 9.42 23.83 -42.82
CA GLY A 96 10.62 24.21 -43.54
C GLY A 96 10.57 25.71 -43.85
N GLY A 97 11.66 26.41 -44.13
CA GLY A 97 13.05 26.08 -44.35
C GLY A 97 13.68 27.34 -44.96
N SER A 98 15.00 27.52 -44.81
CA SER A 98 15.83 28.30 -45.75
C SER A 98 17.30 28.17 -45.36
N SER A 99 18.04 27.46 -46.20
CA SER A 99 19.50 27.36 -46.21
C SER A 99 20.17 28.71 -46.49
N PRO A 100 21.44 28.91 -46.09
CA PRO A 100 22.33 29.78 -46.82
C PRO A 100 23.32 28.97 -47.67
N THR A 101 23.35 29.31 -48.95
CA THR A 101 24.33 28.90 -49.96
C THR A 101 25.72 29.45 -49.60
N ILE A 102 26.76 28.61 -49.71
CA ILE A 102 28.16 29.03 -49.67
C ILE A 102 28.55 29.45 -51.10
N GLU A 103 28.87 30.74 -51.29
CA GLU A 103 29.59 31.23 -52.48
C GLU A 103 31.10 31.14 -52.24
N ASN A 104 31.81 30.67 -53.26
CA ASN A 104 33.25 30.45 -53.29
C ASN A 104 33.93 31.63 -53.98
N VAL A 105 34.90 32.28 -53.30
CA VAL A 105 35.94 33.15 -53.89
C VAL A 105 37.28 32.79 -53.27
#